data_AF-A0A832XA39-F1
#
_entry.id   AF-A0A832XA39-F1
#
_cell.length_a   1.000
_cell.length_b   1.000
_cell.length_c   1.000
_cell.angle_alpha   90.00
_cell.angle_beta   90.00
_cell.angle_gamma   90.00
#
_symmetry.space_group_name_H-M   'P 1'
#
loop_
_entity.id
_entity.type
_entity.pdbx_description
1 polymer ?
#
loop_
_entity_poly.entity_id
_entity_poly.type
_entity_poly.pdbx_seq_one_letter_code
_entity_poly.pdbx_strand_id
1 'polypeptide(L)'
;MAIEPGTEEERLMLGRWIKRGQKLIVGTSCLGDSYLDSNVKRDEEVQKKSEEYVTFDHKVGEELPHLKGKFRWDLEKYYRDRYGPYLPED
;
A
#
# COMPACT_ATOMS: atom_id res chain seq x y z
N MET A 1 -4.05 7.20 15.31
CA MET A 1 -3.87 8.64 15.00
C MET A 1 -3.48 8.72 13.54
N ALA A 2 -3.97 9.71 12.80
CA ALA A 2 -3.51 9.93 11.43
C ALA A 2 -2.05 10.39 11.48
N ILE A 3 -1.22 9.84 10.60
CA ILE A 3 0.18 10.20 10.43
C ILE A 3 0.25 11.52 9.66
N GLU A 4 1.04 12.46 10.16
CA GLU A 4 1.19 13.76 9.53
C GLU A 4 1.99 13.68 8.22
N PRO A 5 1.62 14.46 7.18
CA PRO A 5 2.37 14.52 5.95
C PRO A 5 3.79 15.07 6.15
N GLY A 6 4.78 14.47 5.50
CA GLY A 6 6.18 14.86 5.51
C GLY A 6 7.00 14.23 6.63
N THR A 7 6.39 13.39 7.47
CA THR A 7 7.08 12.71 8.56
C THR A 7 7.83 11.46 8.10
N GLU A 8 8.79 11.02 8.92
CA GLU A 8 9.47 9.73 8.73
C GLU A 8 8.49 8.56 8.88
N GLU A 9 7.46 8.70 9.72
CA GLU A 9 6.39 7.71 9.87
C GLU A 9 5.60 7.55 8.57
N GLU A 10 5.26 8.65 7.86
CA GLU A 10 4.63 8.58 6.54
C GLU A 10 5.55 7.85 5.55
N ARG A 11 6.84 8.21 5.53
CA ARG A 11 7.83 7.57 4.65
C ARG A 11 7.86 6.06 4.88
N LEU A 12 8.01 5.62 6.11
CA LEU A 12 8.09 4.19 6.43
C LEU A 12 6.79 3.47 6.12
N MET A 13 5.64 4.05 6.47
CA MET A 13 4.34 3.43 6.26
C MET A 13 4.01 3.30 4.78
N LEU A 14 4.12 4.40 4.02
CA LEU A 14 3.87 4.42 2.59
C LEU A 14 4.87 3.54 1.83
N GLY A 15 6.15 3.59 2.21
CA GLY A 15 7.19 2.76 1.60
C GLY A 15 6.93 1.27 1.79
N ARG A 16 6.51 0.85 2.99
CA ARG A 16 6.09 -0.54 3.26
C ARG A 16 4.85 -0.93 2.46
N TRP A 17 3.88 -0.04 2.34
CA TRP A 17 2.69 -0.27 1.53
C TRP A 17 3.02 -0.52 0.06
N ILE A 18 3.87 0.35 -0.53
CA ILE A 18 4.34 0.18 -1.91
C ILE A 18 5.07 -1.16 -2.05
N LYS A 19 6.04 -1.45 -1.18
CA LYS A 19 6.87 -2.66 -1.22
C LYS A 19 6.02 -3.94 -1.13
N ARG A 20 5.09 -4.01 -0.18
CA ARG A 20 4.23 -5.18 0.03
C ARG A 20 3.22 -5.37 -1.10
N GLY A 21 2.80 -4.30 -1.76
CA GLY A 21 1.92 -4.36 -2.92
C GLY A 21 2.60 -4.87 -4.19
N GLN A 22 3.94 -4.88 -4.25
CA GLN A 22 4.67 -5.36 -5.41
C GLN A 22 4.37 -6.84 -5.67
N LYS A 23 4.12 -7.18 -6.93
CA LYS A 23 3.86 -8.56 -7.40
C LYS A 23 2.57 -9.20 -6.85
N LEU A 24 1.70 -8.45 -6.18
CA LEU A 24 0.38 -8.92 -5.76
C LEU A 24 -0.70 -8.50 -6.77
N ILE A 25 -1.61 -9.43 -7.05
CA ILE A 25 -2.79 -9.20 -7.91
C ILE A 25 -3.99 -8.93 -7.00
N VAL A 26 -4.25 -7.65 -6.76
CA VAL A 26 -5.40 -7.15 -6.00
C VAL A 26 -6.28 -6.27 -6.88
N GLY A 27 -7.58 -6.28 -6.58
CA GLY A 27 -8.59 -5.44 -7.20
C GLY A 27 -8.52 -4.04 -6.63
N THR A 28 -8.73 -3.05 -7.50
CA THR A 28 -8.31 -1.65 -7.35
C THR A 28 -6.81 -1.51 -7.05
N SER A 29 -6.25 -0.37 -7.44
CA SER A 29 -4.85 -0.04 -7.12
C SER A 29 -4.80 1.25 -6.31
N CYS A 30 -5.89 1.55 -5.60
CA CYS A 30 -6.04 2.74 -4.80
C CYS A 30 -5.75 2.43 -3.33
N LEU A 31 -5.08 3.35 -2.63
CA LEU A 31 -4.78 3.18 -1.21
C LEU A 31 -6.07 3.14 -0.39
N GLY A 32 -6.20 2.11 0.43
CA GLY A 32 -7.30 1.92 1.38
C GLY A 32 -8.61 1.46 0.73
N ASP A 33 -8.54 0.90 -0.47
CA ASP A 33 -9.68 0.38 -1.24
C ASP A 33 -9.35 -0.93 -1.98
N SER A 34 -8.20 -1.56 -1.65
CA SER A 34 -7.78 -2.81 -2.27
C SER A 34 -8.71 -3.96 -1.87
N TYR A 35 -9.09 -4.83 -2.80
CA TYR A 35 -9.89 -6.02 -2.49
C TYR A 35 -9.40 -7.26 -3.21
N LEU A 36 -9.83 -8.44 -2.74
CA LEU A 36 -9.59 -9.70 -3.43
C LEU A 36 -10.85 -10.15 -4.16
N ASP A 37 -10.76 -10.28 -5.48
CA ASP A 37 -11.81 -10.92 -6.27
C ASP A 37 -11.86 -12.42 -5.93
N SER A 38 -13.02 -12.89 -5.47
CA SER A 38 -13.29 -14.28 -5.10
C SER A 38 -13.30 -15.24 -6.28
N ASN A 39 -13.42 -14.73 -7.51
CA ASN A 39 -13.40 -15.53 -8.74
C ASN A 39 -11.98 -15.84 -9.22
N VAL A 40 -10.97 -15.12 -8.73
CA VAL A 40 -9.57 -15.34 -9.09
C VAL A 40 -8.99 -16.45 -8.22
N LYS A 41 -8.59 -17.55 -8.85
CA LYS A 41 -7.87 -18.63 -8.17
C LYS A 41 -6.42 -18.22 -7.93
N ARG A 42 -5.97 -18.37 -6.68
CA ARG A 42 -4.61 -18.05 -6.23
C ARG A 42 -4.06 -19.27 -5.48
N ASP A 43 -2.75 -19.48 -5.54
CA ASP A 43 -2.08 -20.44 -4.66
C ASP A 43 -2.24 -20.02 -3.20
N GLU A 44 -2.24 -20.98 -2.27
CA GLU A 44 -2.49 -20.72 -0.84
C GLU A 44 -1.54 -19.67 -0.23
N GLU A 45 -0.26 -19.72 -0.62
CA GLU A 45 0.74 -18.73 -0.18
C GLU A 45 0.42 -17.33 -0.72
N VAL A 46 -0.01 -17.23 -1.99
CA VAL A 46 -0.35 -15.97 -2.64
C VAL A 46 -1.65 -15.41 -2.06
N GLN A 47 -2.63 -16.28 -1.80
CA GLN A 47 -3.89 -15.92 -1.15
C GLN A 47 -3.64 -15.27 0.21
N LYS A 48 -2.85 -15.93 1.08
CA LYS A 48 -2.52 -15.41 2.40
C LYS A 48 -1.80 -14.07 2.33
N LYS A 49 -0.79 -13.92 1.47
CA LYS A 49 -0.08 -12.64 1.27
C LYS A 49 -1.01 -11.54 0.78
N SER A 50 -1.97 -11.89 -0.08
CA SER A 50 -2.93 -10.93 -0.63
C SER A 50 -3.94 -10.47 0.42
N GLU A 51 -4.40 -11.37 1.30
CA GLU A 51 -5.28 -11.03 2.43
C GLU A 51 -4.59 -10.14 3.46
N GLU A 52 -3.34 -10.48 3.79
CA GLU A 52 -2.49 -9.67 4.66
C GLU A 52 -2.25 -8.28 4.06
N TYR A 53 -2.01 -8.21 2.74
CA TYR A 53 -1.86 -6.94 2.04
C TYR A 53 -3.13 -6.10 2.03
N VAL A 54 -4.31 -6.68 1.74
CA VAL A 54 -5.58 -5.94 1.75
C VAL A 54 -5.90 -5.40 3.14
N THR A 55 -5.70 -6.21 4.17
CA THR A 55 -5.86 -5.77 5.57
C THR A 55 -4.92 -4.61 5.89
N PHE A 56 -3.67 -4.72 5.43
CA PHE A 56 -2.67 -3.67 5.60
C PHE A 56 -3.01 -2.41 4.81
N ASP A 57 -3.49 -2.53 3.57
CA ASP A 57 -3.93 -1.42 2.71
C ASP A 57 -5.02 -0.58 3.38
N HIS A 58 -6.05 -1.23 3.91
CA HIS A 58 -7.12 -0.54 4.62
C HIS A 58 -6.60 0.20 5.85
N LYS A 59 -5.73 -0.44 6.64
CA LYS A 59 -5.09 0.20 7.79
C LYS A 59 -4.26 1.43 7.37
N VAL A 60 -3.44 1.31 6.33
CA VAL A 60 -2.62 2.42 5.84
C VAL A 60 -3.52 3.55 5.31
N GLY A 61 -4.66 3.24 4.70
CA GLY A 61 -5.64 4.24 4.29
C GLY A 61 -6.28 5.00 5.45
N GLU A 62 -6.40 4.38 6.63
CA GLU A 62 -6.85 5.05 7.86
C GLU A 62 -5.73 5.87 8.53
N GLU A 63 -4.49 5.38 8.47
CA GLU A 63 -3.32 6.06 9.02
C GLU A 63 -2.85 7.22 8.13
N LEU A 64 -3.07 7.16 6.80
CA LEU A 64 -2.70 8.18 5.82
C LEU A 64 -3.94 8.70 5.04
N PRO A 65 -4.90 9.35 5.71
CA PRO A 65 -6.18 9.74 5.09
C PRO A 65 -6.01 10.75 3.95
N HIS A 66 -4.94 11.54 3.93
CA HIS A 66 -4.63 12.49 2.84
C HIS A 66 -4.12 11.82 1.55
N LEU A 67 -3.75 10.54 1.63
CA LEU A 67 -3.32 9.73 0.49
C LEU A 67 -4.37 8.69 0.08
N LYS A 68 -5.41 8.48 0.92
CA LYS A 68 -6.47 7.52 0.65
C LYS A 68 -7.15 7.79 -0.69
N GLY A 69 -7.42 6.71 -1.43
CA GLY A 69 -8.04 6.76 -2.77
C GLY A 69 -7.10 7.14 -3.91
N LYS A 70 -5.84 7.49 -3.65
CA LYS A 70 -4.85 7.73 -4.71
C LYS A 70 -4.34 6.41 -5.27
N PHE A 71 -4.09 6.40 -6.58
CA PHE A 71 -3.55 5.22 -7.25
C PHE A 71 -2.11 4.94 -6.84
N ARG A 72 -1.72 3.67 -6.89
CA ARG A 72 -0.36 3.20 -6.56
C ARG A 72 0.71 3.96 -7.34
N TRP A 73 0.51 4.18 -8.64
CA TRP A 73 1.50 4.88 -9.47
C TRP A 73 1.68 6.36 -9.02
N ASP A 74 0.60 7.03 -8.61
CA ASP A 74 0.65 8.38 -8.05
C ASP A 74 1.40 8.40 -6.72
N LEU A 75 1.16 7.38 -5.89
CA LEU A 75 1.81 7.24 -4.58
C LEU A 75 3.28 6.86 -4.69
N GLU A 76 3.65 6.03 -5.66
CA GLU A 76 5.04 5.72 -6.00
C GLU A 76 5.80 6.96 -6.47
N LYS A 77 5.15 7.77 -7.33
CA LYS A 77 5.70 9.05 -7.75
C LYS A 77 5.85 10.01 -6.58
N TYR A 78 4.80 10.18 -5.78
CA TYR A 78 4.82 11.03 -4.57
C TYR A 78 5.92 10.61 -3.61
N TYR A 79 6.07 9.30 -3.35
CA TYR A 79 7.12 8.78 -2.50
C TYR A 79 8.51 9.11 -3.07
N ARG A 80 8.73 8.86 -4.37
CA ARG A 80 10.00 9.13 -5.03
C ARG A 80 10.37 10.61 -4.99
N ASP A 81 9.42 11.48 -5.30
CA ASP A 81 9.62 12.92 -5.37
C ASP A 81 9.95 13.51 -3.99
N ARG A 82 9.40 12.92 -2.90
CA ARG A 82 9.57 13.43 -1.53
C ARG A 82 10.71 12.77 -0.75
N TYR A 83 10.90 11.46 -0.90
CA TYR A 83 11.78 10.66 -0.06
C TYR A 83 12.93 9.99 -0.81
N GLY A 84 12.95 10.10 -2.14
CA GLY A 84 13.93 9.45 -3.00
C GLY A 84 13.51 8.05 -3.46
N PRO A 85 14.35 7.40 -4.28
CA PRO A 85 13.97 6.17 -5.00
C PRO A 85 13.97 4.90 -4.14
N TYR A 86 14.49 4.96 -2.91
CA TYR A 86 14.70 3.78 -2.09
C TYR A 86 13.53 3.54 -1.13
N LEU A 87 12.91 2.36 -1.26
CA LEU A 87 11.92 1.85 -0.32
C LEU A 87 12.61 1.38 0.97
N PRO A 88 11.94 1.41 2.13
CA PRO A 88 12.52 0.97 3.38
C PRO A 88 12.91 -0.51 3.37
N GLU A 89 13.98 -0.83 4.09
CA GLU A 89 14.34 -2.21 4.41
C GLU A 89 13.27 -2.82 5.34
N ASP A 90 13.15 -4.15 5.29
CA ASP A 90 12.14 -4.87 6.09
C ASP A 90 12.46 -4.82 7.60
#